data_AF-A0A8T9QG25-F1
#
_entry.id   AF-A0A8T9QG25-F1
#
_cell.length_a   1.000
_cell.length_b   1.000
_cell.length_c   1.000
_cell.angle_alpha   90.00
_cell.angle_beta   90.00
_cell.angle_gamma   90.00
#
_symmetry.space_group_name_H-M   'P 1'
#
loop_
_entity.id
_entity.type
_entity.pdbx_description
1 polymer ?
#
loop_
_entity_poly.entity_id
_entity_poly.type
_entity_poly.pdbx_seq_one_letter_code
_entity_poly.pdbx_strand_id
1 'polypeptide(L)'
;MTQYYLLAKDGIPNFSQESTSDWFMLSYTPKVNWDLPVPPAELARKFYFVDHQTVLRTELQVVLANVGVPSVEGAENAVEFAIGLLRLAAEVEHALMVQYLYAAFSVANGPAVDGINYREKILDVAIQEMGHLATVQNILILLGGPEAVYMQRDVMRQASAKNPIPFVLEPISLAALAKYVAAEKPAVVPADVAEKVDRLVKLAAESVGGDTHRVGAIYGVLQSLFDTGERILPELAHLPFNPRLNDADLRPKQEVSAYQATREEWEADENSFLLIEAFDCASAQAAISQIAEQGEGLSDRSDSHFSEFLEMAEAYEQGPLRDMVTDLPISPTLGAHGGEGEHLLRILTPRFGAGYLACNTAR
;
A
#
# COMPACT_ATOMS: atom_id res chain seq x y z
N MET A 1 14.27 -34.09 14.24
CA MET A 1 13.09 -34.98 14.16
C MET A 1 12.46 -35.03 15.54
N THR A 2 11.50 -34.15 15.80
CA THR A 2 10.68 -34.20 17.02
C THR A 2 9.24 -34.17 16.54
N GLN A 3 8.54 -35.28 16.75
CA GLN A 3 7.15 -35.51 16.41
C GLN A 3 6.25 -34.59 17.25
N TYR A 4 5.35 -33.85 16.61
CA TYR A 4 4.15 -33.36 17.28
C TYR A 4 3.00 -34.32 16.97
N TYR A 5 2.54 -34.98 18.01
CA TYR A 5 1.40 -35.90 17.99
C TYR A 5 0.08 -35.12 17.88
N LEU A 6 -0.79 -35.65 17.03
CA LEU A 6 -2.19 -35.32 16.83
C LEU A 6 -3.01 -35.40 18.11
N LEU A 7 -3.84 -34.37 18.35
CA LEU A 7 -5.15 -34.52 19.02
C LEU A 7 -6.17 -33.63 18.29
N ALA A 8 -6.68 -34.12 17.17
CA ALA A 8 -7.96 -33.68 16.61
C ALA A 8 -8.87 -34.91 16.54
N LYS A 9 -9.65 -35.12 17.61
CA LYS A 9 -10.88 -35.90 17.53
C LYS A 9 -11.92 -34.97 16.90
N ASP A 10 -12.19 -35.21 15.62
CA ASP A 10 -13.45 -35.01 14.90
C ASP A 10 -13.16 -34.58 13.45
N GLY A 11 -13.29 -35.56 12.55
CA GLY A 11 -13.54 -35.44 11.11
C GLY A 11 -12.76 -34.41 10.29
N ILE A 12 -11.58 -34.79 9.78
CA ILE A 12 -10.95 -34.09 8.63
C ILE A 12 -11.61 -34.62 7.33
N PRO A 13 -12.21 -33.78 6.48
CA PRO A 13 -12.63 -34.19 5.14
C PRO A 13 -11.39 -34.39 4.27
N ASN A 14 -11.40 -35.44 3.46
CA ASN A 14 -10.27 -35.81 2.61
C ASN A 14 -10.14 -34.79 1.45
N PHE A 15 -9.06 -34.01 1.46
CA PHE A 15 -8.82 -32.90 0.55
C PHE A 15 -7.44 -33.08 -0.12
N SER A 16 -7.36 -32.85 -1.44
CA SER A 16 -6.13 -32.99 -2.23
C SER A 16 -5.07 -31.96 -1.80
N GLN A 17 -3.78 -32.24 -2.04
CA GLN A 17 -2.65 -31.40 -1.59
C GLN A 17 -2.74 -29.92 -2.01
N GLU A 18 -3.41 -29.58 -3.11
CA GLU A 18 -3.65 -28.18 -3.53
C GLU A 18 -4.62 -27.45 -2.59
N SER A 19 -5.60 -28.16 -2.03
CA SER A 19 -6.59 -27.56 -1.13
C SER A 19 -6.11 -27.40 0.32
N THR A 20 -5.03 -28.09 0.72
CA THR A 20 -4.44 -27.89 2.05
C THR A 20 -3.64 -26.59 2.17
N SER A 21 -2.95 -26.15 1.10
CA SER A 21 -2.29 -24.83 1.09
C SER A 21 -3.31 -23.70 1.09
N ASP A 22 -4.40 -23.82 0.33
CA ASP A 22 -5.45 -22.81 0.29
C ASP A 22 -6.19 -22.69 1.63
N TRP A 23 -6.41 -23.82 2.32
CA TRP A 23 -7.00 -23.82 3.67
C TRP A 23 -6.08 -23.20 4.72
N PHE A 24 -4.76 -23.49 4.69
CA PHE A 24 -3.79 -22.87 5.60
C PHE A 24 -3.62 -21.37 5.32
N MET A 25 -3.70 -20.95 4.06
CA MET A 25 -3.68 -19.54 3.67
C MET A 25 -4.95 -18.82 4.12
N LEU A 26 -6.14 -19.41 3.92
CA LEU A 26 -7.43 -18.79 4.27
C LEU A 26 -7.74 -18.80 5.78
N SER A 27 -7.17 -19.72 6.56
CA SER A 27 -7.48 -19.86 7.99
C SER A 27 -6.69 -18.96 8.94
N TYR A 28 -5.70 -18.21 8.42
CA TYR A 28 -4.88 -17.29 9.22
C TYR A 28 -4.78 -15.86 8.65
N THR A 29 -5.48 -15.56 7.56
CA THR A 29 -5.56 -14.19 7.04
C THR A 29 -6.60 -13.40 7.81
N PRO A 30 -6.22 -12.34 8.57
CA PRO A 30 -7.19 -11.46 9.20
C PRO A 30 -8.07 -10.81 8.11
N LYS A 31 -9.37 -10.72 8.35
CA LYS A 31 -10.25 -9.93 7.48
C LYS A 31 -10.28 -8.50 8.00
N VAL A 32 -10.10 -7.53 7.12
CA VAL A 32 -10.29 -6.11 7.46
C VAL A 32 -11.64 -5.65 6.93
N ASN A 33 -12.53 -5.33 7.87
CA ASN A 33 -13.80 -4.70 7.61
C ASN A 33 -13.63 -3.18 7.69
N TRP A 34 -14.58 -2.44 7.14
CA TRP A 34 -14.58 -0.97 7.20
C TRP A 34 -15.93 -0.50 7.68
N ASP A 35 -15.97 -0.06 8.92
CA ASP A 35 -17.19 0.34 9.61
C ASP A 35 -17.40 1.84 9.45
N LEU A 36 -18.60 2.25 9.01
CA LEU A 36 -18.95 3.66 8.98
C LEU A 36 -19.14 4.17 10.42
N PRO A 37 -18.53 5.30 10.81
CA PRO A 37 -18.72 5.85 12.14
C PRO A 37 -20.16 6.30 12.38
N VAL A 38 -20.53 6.45 13.66
CA VAL A 38 -21.80 7.06 14.11
C VAL A 38 -22.03 8.40 13.39
N PRO A 39 -23.27 8.78 12.99
CA PRO A 39 -23.51 9.75 11.92
C PRO A 39 -22.75 11.09 12.05
N PRO A 40 -22.27 11.68 10.93
CA PRO A 40 -21.45 12.91 10.90
C PRO A 40 -22.04 14.13 11.65
N ALA A 41 -23.36 14.18 11.80
CA ALA A 41 -24.07 15.31 12.40
C ALA A 41 -23.77 15.55 13.89
N GLU A 42 -23.30 14.54 14.63
CA GLU A 42 -22.92 14.69 16.04
C GLU A 42 -21.46 15.14 16.23
N LEU A 43 -20.54 14.72 15.35
CA LEU A 43 -19.11 15.03 15.44
C LEU A 43 -18.82 16.51 15.10
N ALA A 44 -19.53 17.08 14.14
CA ALA A 44 -19.33 18.46 13.67
C ALA A 44 -19.66 19.55 14.72
N ARG A 45 -20.30 19.22 15.84
CA ARG A 45 -20.77 20.21 16.84
C ARG A 45 -19.80 20.47 17.99
N LYS A 46 -18.68 19.75 18.11
CA LYS A 46 -17.96 19.67 19.40
C LYS A 46 -16.66 20.48 19.57
N PHE A 47 -16.04 21.08 18.55
CA PHE A 47 -14.67 21.56 18.75
C PHE A 47 -14.38 22.94 18.12
N TYR A 48 -14.01 23.89 19.00
CA TYR A 48 -13.33 25.15 18.67
C TYR A 48 -12.16 25.30 19.64
N PHE A 49 -10.93 25.31 19.12
CA PHE A 49 -9.68 25.96 19.58
C PHE A 49 -8.51 25.24 18.86
N VAL A 50 -7.52 25.96 18.34
CA VAL A 50 -6.51 25.41 17.40
C VAL A 50 -5.11 25.34 18.01
N ASP A 51 -4.60 24.12 18.18
CA ASP A 51 -3.16 23.80 18.15
C ASP A 51 -2.91 22.66 17.12
N HIS A 52 -1.65 22.35 16.80
CA HIS A 52 -1.27 21.30 15.83
C HIS A 52 -1.91 19.91 16.09
N GLN A 53 -2.11 19.51 17.35
CA GLN A 53 -2.83 18.28 17.71
C GLN A 53 -4.32 18.36 17.36
N THR A 54 -4.90 19.56 17.33
CA THR A 54 -6.30 19.79 16.92
C THR A 54 -6.47 19.59 15.40
N VAL A 55 -5.45 19.93 14.60
CA VAL A 55 -5.46 19.77 13.14
C VAL A 55 -5.45 18.30 12.75
N LEU A 56 -4.51 17.51 13.29
CA LEU A 56 -4.45 16.05 13.08
C LEU A 56 -5.74 15.34 13.51
N ARG A 57 -6.34 15.76 14.64
CA ARG A 57 -7.67 15.29 15.07
C ARG A 57 -8.74 15.54 14.03
N THR A 58 -8.78 16.75 13.49
CA THR A 58 -9.80 17.16 12.52
C THR A 58 -9.64 16.40 11.21
N GLU A 59 -8.41 16.24 10.73
CA GLU A 59 -8.10 15.52 9.50
C GLU A 59 -8.42 14.03 9.61
N LEU A 60 -7.97 13.36 10.68
CA LEU A 60 -8.28 11.95 10.91
C LEU A 60 -9.80 11.74 11.04
N GLN A 61 -10.50 12.61 11.76
CA GLN A 61 -11.96 12.55 11.87
C GLN A 61 -12.66 12.69 10.53
N VAL A 62 -12.25 13.66 9.69
CA VAL A 62 -12.79 13.86 8.34
C VAL A 62 -12.55 12.63 7.47
N VAL A 63 -11.35 12.05 7.54
CA VAL A 63 -10.99 10.86 6.77
C VAL A 63 -11.83 9.67 7.18
N LEU A 64 -11.90 9.38 8.47
CA LEU A 64 -12.65 8.24 9.00
C LEU A 64 -14.17 8.42 8.80
N ALA A 65 -14.69 9.65 8.84
CA ALA A 65 -16.09 9.94 8.52
C ALA A 65 -16.45 9.63 7.07
N ASN A 66 -15.52 9.86 6.14
CA ASN A 66 -15.76 9.67 4.72
C ASN A 66 -15.44 8.24 4.23
N VAL A 67 -14.39 7.63 4.77
CA VAL A 67 -13.84 6.34 4.28
C VAL A 67 -14.25 5.16 5.18
N GLY A 68 -14.61 5.43 6.43
CA GLY A 68 -14.85 4.43 7.46
C GLY A 68 -13.60 4.11 8.28
N VAL A 69 -13.80 3.43 9.40
CA VAL A 69 -12.72 2.97 10.28
C VAL A 69 -12.38 1.52 9.91
N PRO A 70 -11.13 1.22 9.53
CA PRO A 70 -10.72 -0.16 9.30
C PRO A 70 -10.74 -0.93 10.62
N SER A 71 -11.38 -2.09 10.63
CA SER A 71 -11.47 -3.00 11.77
C SER A 71 -10.92 -4.38 11.42
N VAL A 72 -10.07 -4.94 12.28
CA VAL A 72 -9.44 -6.26 12.08
C VAL A 72 -10.29 -7.33 12.77
N GLU A 73 -10.90 -8.21 11.99
CA GLU A 73 -11.70 -9.32 12.49
C GLU A 73 -10.84 -10.26 13.35
N GLY A 74 -11.35 -10.58 14.54
CA GLY A 74 -10.70 -11.51 15.47
C GLY A 74 -9.57 -10.91 16.32
N ALA A 75 -9.26 -9.62 16.18
CA ALA A 75 -8.31 -8.98 17.08
C ALA A 75 -8.89 -8.83 18.51
N GLU A 76 -8.23 -9.43 19.49
CA GLU A 76 -8.65 -9.40 20.89
C GLU A 76 -7.97 -8.28 21.69
N ASN A 77 -6.88 -7.72 21.16
CA ASN A 77 -6.09 -6.67 21.80
C ASN A 77 -5.47 -5.69 20.79
N ALA A 78 -4.87 -4.61 21.29
CA ALA A 78 -4.28 -3.55 20.47
C ALA A 78 -3.10 -4.03 19.61
N VAL A 79 -2.31 -5.01 20.08
CA VAL A 79 -1.17 -5.56 19.34
C VAL A 79 -1.66 -6.33 18.12
N GLU A 80 -2.61 -7.25 18.30
CA GLU A 80 -3.21 -8.02 17.20
C GLU A 80 -3.89 -7.12 16.17
N PHE A 81 -4.57 -6.08 16.66
CA PHE A 81 -5.21 -5.08 15.80
C PHE A 81 -4.17 -4.29 14.97
N ALA A 82 -3.11 -3.81 15.61
CA ALA A 82 -2.04 -3.10 14.92
C ALA A 82 -1.32 -4.00 13.90
N ILE A 83 -1.03 -5.27 14.25
CA ILE A 83 -0.46 -6.25 13.32
C ILE A 83 -1.38 -6.45 12.12
N GLY A 84 -2.69 -6.61 12.32
CA GLY A 84 -3.65 -6.76 11.22
C GLY A 84 -3.66 -5.55 10.28
N LEU A 85 -3.66 -4.33 10.82
CA LEU A 85 -3.59 -3.11 10.02
C LEU A 85 -2.25 -2.95 9.29
N LEU A 86 -1.12 -3.28 9.93
CA LEU A 86 0.20 -3.25 9.30
C LEU A 86 0.35 -4.30 8.19
N ARG A 87 -0.28 -5.47 8.33
CA ARG A 87 -0.33 -6.46 7.23
C ARG A 87 -1.10 -5.93 6.04
N LEU A 88 -2.24 -5.27 6.28
CA LEU A 88 -2.99 -4.60 5.22
C LEU A 88 -2.16 -3.47 4.57
N ALA A 89 -1.49 -2.65 5.37
CA ALA A 89 -0.57 -1.60 4.88
C ALA A 89 0.56 -2.20 4.03
N ALA A 90 1.18 -3.30 4.48
CA ALA A 90 2.22 -4.00 3.73
C ALA A 90 1.72 -4.50 2.38
N GLU A 91 0.49 -5.02 2.29
CA GLU A 91 -0.09 -5.35 0.98
C GLU A 91 -0.18 -4.09 0.13
N VAL A 92 -0.70 -2.97 0.68
CA VAL A 92 -0.89 -1.68 -0.02
C VAL A 92 0.42 -1.18 -0.61
N GLU A 93 1.47 -1.01 0.18
CA GLU A 93 2.76 -0.49 -0.31
C GLU A 93 3.33 -1.42 -1.36
N HIS A 94 3.26 -2.74 -1.15
CA HIS A 94 3.71 -3.70 -2.14
C HIS A 94 2.94 -3.58 -3.47
N ALA A 95 1.63 -3.38 -3.43
CA ALA A 95 0.84 -3.29 -4.64
C ALA A 95 1.03 -1.98 -5.39
N LEU A 96 1.09 -0.85 -4.67
CA LEU A 96 1.38 0.45 -5.27
C LEU A 96 2.78 0.43 -5.90
N MET A 97 3.80 -0.01 -5.15
CA MET A 97 5.16 -0.24 -5.66
C MET A 97 5.18 -1.01 -6.98
N VAL A 98 4.54 -2.19 -7.05
CA VAL A 98 4.58 -3.02 -8.26
C VAL A 98 3.77 -2.41 -9.41
N GLN A 99 2.64 -1.75 -9.13
CA GLN A 99 1.87 -1.02 -10.13
C GLN A 99 2.65 0.16 -10.71
N TYR A 100 3.33 0.93 -9.86
CA TYR A 100 4.17 2.06 -10.26
C TYR A 100 5.35 1.58 -11.10
N LEU A 101 6.03 0.50 -10.69
CA LEU A 101 7.08 -0.12 -11.51
C LEU A 101 6.55 -0.49 -12.90
N TYR A 102 5.43 -1.22 -12.97
CA TYR A 102 4.85 -1.62 -14.25
C TYR A 102 4.48 -0.41 -15.13
N ALA A 103 3.83 0.60 -14.55
CA ALA A 103 3.49 1.84 -15.25
C ALA A 103 4.73 2.58 -15.76
N ALA A 104 5.81 2.67 -14.97
CA ALA A 104 7.05 3.31 -15.38
C ALA A 104 7.66 2.63 -16.62
N PHE A 105 7.59 1.30 -16.73
CA PHE A 105 8.11 0.57 -17.88
C PHE A 105 7.24 0.71 -19.15
N SER A 106 6.06 1.31 -19.05
CA SER A 106 5.28 1.72 -20.21
C SER A 106 5.61 3.13 -20.71
N VAL A 107 6.58 3.82 -20.11
CA VAL A 107 7.05 5.15 -20.55
C VAL A 107 8.41 5.00 -21.24
N ALA A 108 8.61 5.70 -22.35
CA ALA A 108 9.89 5.72 -23.05
C ALA A 108 11.00 6.25 -22.13
N ASN A 109 12.21 5.71 -22.30
CA ASN A 109 13.35 6.13 -21.49
C ASN A 109 13.90 7.48 -21.98
N GLY A 110 14.11 8.42 -21.05
CA GLY A 110 14.67 9.73 -21.32
C GLY A 110 13.66 10.88 -21.15
N PRO A 111 14.11 12.14 -21.28
CA PRO A 111 13.27 13.30 -21.07
C PRO A 111 12.24 13.48 -22.20
N ALA A 112 11.04 13.93 -21.83
CA ALA A 112 9.98 14.34 -22.74
C ALA A 112 10.28 15.74 -23.35
N VAL A 113 9.33 16.27 -24.14
CA VAL A 113 9.45 17.57 -24.81
C VAL A 113 9.58 18.77 -23.86
N ASP A 114 9.12 18.63 -22.63
CA ASP A 114 9.26 19.60 -21.54
C ASP A 114 10.56 19.42 -20.73
N GLY A 115 11.39 18.43 -21.08
CA GLY A 115 12.64 18.13 -20.39
C GLY A 115 12.51 17.20 -19.19
N ILE A 116 11.30 16.76 -18.83
CA ILE A 116 11.05 15.91 -17.66
C ILE A 116 11.22 14.44 -18.02
N ASN A 117 11.98 13.70 -17.21
CA ASN A 117 12.08 12.24 -17.33
C ASN A 117 10.99 11.56 -16.49
N TYR A 118 9.79 11.46 -17.05
CA TYR A 118 8.64 10.89 -16.34
C TYR A 118 8.84 9.43 -15.92
N ARG A 119 9.58 8.64 -16.69
CA ARG A 119 9.90 7.26 -16.32
C ARG A 119 10.68 7.22 -15.02
N GLU A 120 11.68 8.09 -14.87
CA GLU A 120 12.48 8.21 -13.65
C GLU A 120 11.62 8.68 -12.48
N LYS A 121 10.79 9.72 -12.66
CA LYS A 121 9.87 10.18 -11.60
C LYS A 121 8.98 9.06 -11.04
N ILE A 122 8.41 8.21 -11.90
CA ILE A 122 7.55 7.09 -11.44
C ILE A 122 8.39 6.00 -10.76
N LEU A 123 9.61 5.72 -11.27
CA LEU A 123 10.53 4.79 -10.63
C LEU A 123 10.95 5.27 -9.24
N ASP A 124 11.19 6.57 -9.07
CA ASP A 124 11.56 7.17 -7.80
C ASP A 124 10.45 7.00 -6.77
N VAL A 125 9.19 7.23 -7.16
CA VAL A 125 8.02 6.95 -6.30
C VAL A 125 7.97 5.46 -5.96
N ALA A 126 8.15 4.55 -6.94
CA ALA A 126 8.15 3.12 -6.67
C ALA A 126 9.29 2.67 -5.72
N ILE A 127 10.45 3.33 -5.76
CA ILE A 127 11.56 3.10 -4.84
C ILE A 127 11.22 3.64 -3.44
N GLN A 128 10.52 4.77 -3.34
CA GLN A 128 10.03 5.30 -2.06
C GLN A 128 9.04 4.32 -1.40
N GLU A 129 8.14 3.72 -2.17
CA GLU A 129 7.23 2.65 -1.71
C GLU A 129 7.97 1.39 -1.20
N MET A 130 9.15 1.06 -1.75
CA MET A 130 10.00 -0.01 -1.20
C MET A 130 10.49 0.32 0.22
N GLY A 131 10.84 1.58 0.45
CA GLY A 131 11.21 2.09 1.78
C GLY A 131 10.03 2.02 2.75
N HIS A 132 8.84 2.45 2.32
CA HIS A 132 7.62 2.39 3.13
C HIS A 132 7.31 0.95 3.53
N LEU A 133 7.34 0.03 2.57
CA LEU A 133 7.14 -1.40 2.82
C LEU A 133 8.16 -1.93 3.84
N ALA A 134 9.45 -1.62 3.69
CA ALA A 134 10.50 -2.04 4.63
C ALA A 134 10.27 -1.48 6.04
N THR A 135 9.86 -0.22 6.14
CA THR A 135 9.49 0.43 7.42
C THR A 135 8.28 -0.25 8.06
N VAL A 136 7.25 -0.60 7.29
CA VAL A 136 6.10 -1.38 7.79
C VAL A 136 6.55 -2.76 8.31
N GLN A 137 7.49 -3.43 7.63
CA GLN A 137 8.06 -4.69 8.14
C GLN A 137 8.79 -4.49 9.46
N ASN A 138 9.57 -3.41 9.62
CA ASN A 138 10.25 -3.09 10.87
C ASN A 138 9.27 -2.94 12.04
N ILE A 139 8.12 -2.30 11.81
CA ILE A 139 7.08 -2.13 12.84
C ILE A 139 6.35 -3.45 13.12
N LEU A 140 6.11 -4.29 12.11
CA LEU A 140 5.59 -5.65 12.32
C LEU A 140 6.53 -6.47 13.22
N ILE A 141 7.84 -6.39 12.99
CA ILE A 141 8.86 -7.04 13.81
C ILE A 141 8.86 -6.48 15.24
N LEU A 142 8.69 -5.16 15.41
CA LEU A 142 8.59 -4.53 16.72
C LEU A 142 7.43 -5.09 17.57
N LEU A 143 6.29 -5.40 16.93
CA LEU A 143 5.11 -5.92 17.62
C LEU A 143 5.14 -7.44 17.81
N GLY A 144 5.39 -8.19 16.73
CA GLY A 144 5.23 -9.65 16.71
C GLY A 144 6.53 -10.45 16.68
N GLY A 145 7.68 -9.79 16.53
CA GLY A 145 8.98 -10.44 16.31
C GLY A 145 9.20 -10.87 14.85
N PRO A 146 10.28 -11.62 14.55
CA PRO A 146 10.66 -11.98 13.19
C PRO A 146 9.59 -12.76 12.40
N GLU A 147 8.78 -13.56 13.09
CA GLU A 147 7.68 -14.32 12.49
C GLU A 147 6.49 -13.43 12.04
N ALA A 148 6.50 -12.15 12.39
CA ALA A 148 5.45 -11.21 12.04
C ALA A 148 5.63 -10.56 10.66
N VAL A 149 6.80 -10.74 10.03
CA VAL A 149 7.06 -10.30 8.66
C VAL A 149 5.96 -10.80 7.73
N TYR A 150 5.48 -9.92 6.86
CA TYR A 150 4.33 -10.20 6.02
C TYR A 150 4.55 -9.68 4.59
N MET A 151 4.68 -10.62 3.65
CA MET A 151 4.94 -10.37 2.22
C MET A 151 3.90 -11.03 1.31
N GLN A 152 2.75 -11.42 1.84
CA GLN A 152 1.68 -11.97 1.00
C GLN A 152 1.16 -10.90 0.05
N ARG A 153 0.65 -11.34 -1.10
CA ARG A 153 0.27 -10.46 -2.21
C ARG A 153 -1.24 -10.39 -2.32
N ASP A 154 -1.82 -9.27 -1.90
CA ASP A 154 -3.23 -8.89 -2.14
C ASP A 154 -4.29 -9.81 -1.50
N VAL A 155 -3.91 -10.65 -0.52
CA VAL A 155 -4.81 -11.67 0.06
C VAL A 155 -5.89 -11.01 0.91
N MET A 156 -5.50 -10.07 1.78
CA MET A 156 -6.45 -9.35 2.64
C MET A 156 -7.32 -8.38 1.83
N ARG A 157 -6.71 -7.72 0.85
CA ARG A 157 -7.42 -6.77 -0.01
C ARG A 157 -8.42 -7.43 -0.95
N GLN A 158 -8.07 -8.53 -1.64
CA GLN A 158 -9.02 -9.25 -2.50
C GLN A 158 -10.23 -9.78 -1.73
N ALA A 159 -10.04 -10.13 -0.46
CA ALA A 159 -11.13 -10.60 0.40
C ALA A 159 -12.05 -9.47 0.88
N SER A 160 -11.72 -8.20 0.64
CA SER A 160 -12.50 -7.04 1.07
C SER A 160 -13.29 -6.43 -0.08
N ALA A 161 -14.61 -6.26 0.12
CA ALA A 161 -15.46 -5.53 -0.83
C ALA A 161 -15.13 -4.02 -0.91
N LYS A 162 -14.28 -3.53 0.00
CA LYS A 162 -13.83 -2.14 0.10
C LYS A 162 -12.33 -2.02 -0.15
N ASN A 163 -11.79 -2.90 -0.99
CA ASN A 163 -10.43 -2.79 -1.48
C ASN A 163 -10.25 -1.40 -2.14
N PRO A 164 -9.34 -0.55 -1.64
CA PRO A 164 -9.19 0.82 -2.15
C PRO A 164 -8.85 0.85 -3.64
N ILE A 165 -7.98 -0.05 -4.09
CA ILE A 165 -7.55 -0.17 -5.49
C ILE A 165 -7.28 -1.66 -5.80
N PRO A 166 -7.90 -2.24 -6.84
CA PRO A 166 -7.61 -3.61 -7.23
C PRO A 166 -6.16 -3.72 -7.72
N PHE A 167 -5.47 -4.82 -7.39
CA PHE A 167 -4.10 -5.03 -7.85
C PHE A 167 -4.10 -5.45 -9.33
N VAL A 168 -4.04 -4.44 -10.21
CA VAL A 168 -4.03 -4.62 -11.67
C VAL A 168 -2.81 -3.92 -12.23
N LEU A 169 -2.02 -4.64 -13.02
CA LEU A 169 -0.84 -4.07 -13.68
C LEU A 169 -1.26 -3.45 -15.00
N GLU A 170 -1.09 -2.14 -15.11
CA GLU A 170 -1.58 -1.36 -16.25
C GLU A 170 -0.51 -0.40 -16.78
N PRO A 171 -0.41 -0.22 -18.11
CA PRO A 171 0.39 0.83 -18.69
C PRO A 171 -0.13 2.19 -18.21
N ILE A 172 0.75 3.18 -18.20
CA ILE A 172 0.37 4.53 -17.81
C ILE A 172 -0.70 5.06 -18.77
N SER A 173 -1.77 5.54 -18.17
CA SER A 173 -2.90 6.15 -18.83
C SER A 173 -3.50 7.18 -17.89
N LEU A 174 -4.39 8.02 -18.39
CA LEU A 174 -5.11 8.94 -17.52
C LEU A 174 -5.91 8.20 -16.43
N ALA A 175 -6.46 7.02 -16.73
CA ALA A 175 -7.17 6.20 -15.76
C ALA A 175 -6.23 5.59 -14.70
N ALA A 176 -5.03 5.13 -15.09
CA ALA A 176 -4.02 4.66 -14.14
C ALA A 176 -3.54 5.78 -13.22
N LEU A 177 -3.21 6.96 -13.78
CA LEU A 177 -2.82 8.15 -13.02
C LEU A 177 -3.94 8.62 -12.09
N ALA A 178 -5.19 8.57 -12.53
CA ALA A 178 -6.34 8.89 -11.70
C ALA A 178 -6.45 7.96 -10.47
N LYS A 179 -6.18 6.66 -10.64
CA LYS A 179 -6.12 5.70 -9.53
C LYS A 179 -4.99 6.02 -8.56
N TYR A 180 -3.82 6.41 -9.06
CA TYR A 180 -2.69 6.78 -8.21
C TYR A 180 -2.96 8.07 -7.43
N VAL A 181 -3.53 9.09 -8.09
CA VAL A 181 -4.01 10.30 -7.42
C VAL A 181 -5.05 9.98 -6.35
N ALA A 182 -5.97 9.04 -6.60
CA ALA A 182 -6.96 8.61 -5.61
C ALA A 182 -6.32 7.85 -4.43
N ALA A 183 -5.29 7.03 -4.69
CA ALA A 183 -4.55 6.28 -3.67
C ALA A 183 -3.85 7.21 -2.67
N GLU A 184 -3.10 8.18 -3.21
CA GLU A 184 -2.23 9.08 -2.47
C GLU A 184 -2.96 10.33 -1.96
N LYS A 185 -4.23 10.54 -2.32
CA LYS A 185 -4.95 11.79 -2.05
C LYS A 185 -4.85 12.20 -0.57
N PRO A 186 -4.52 13.47 -0.22
CA PRO A 186 -4.54 13.96 1.16
C PRO A 186 -5.93 13.99 1.80
N ALA A 187 -5.97 14.14 3.13
CA ALA A 187 -7.20 14.16 3.92
C ALA A 187 -8.01 15.40 3.54
N VAL A 188 -7.30 16.51 3.44
CA VAL A 188 -7.79 17.80 2.99
C VAL A 188 -7.07 18.11 1.68
N VAL A 189 -7.83 18.13 0.60
CA VAL A 189 -7.31 18.52 -0.72
C VAL A 189 -7.24 20.04 -0.79
N PRO A 190 -6.11 20.62 -1.23
CA PRO A 190 -6.01 22.07 -1.41
C PRO A 190 -7.08 22.60 -2.37
N ALA A 191 -7.67 23.75 -2.02
CA ALA A 191 -8.86 24.27 -2.70
C ALA A 191 -8.62 24.64 -4.18
N ASP A 192 -7.38 24.98 -4.53
CA ASP A 192 -6.95 25.33 -5.89
C ASP A 192 -6.88 24.12 -6.83
N VAL A 193 -6.67 22.91 -6.30
CA VAL A 193 -6.64 21.67 -7.09
C VAL A 193 -7.87 20.78 -6.91
N ALA A 194 -8.77 21.14 -5.99
CA ALA A 194 -9.93 20.32 -5.59
C ALA A 194 -10.79 19.86 -6.78
N GLU A 195 -11.15 20.75 -7.72
CA GLU A 195 -11.97 20.39 -8.88
C GLU A 195 -11.29 19.34 -9.77
N LYS A 196 -9.98 19.47 -9.98
CA LYS A 196 -9.20 18.53 -10.78
C LYS A 196 -9.10 17.17 -10.08
N VAL A 197 -8.85 17.19 -8.77
CA VAL A 197 -8.76 15.98 -7.95
C VAL A 197 -10.11 15.26 -7.92
N ASP A 198 -11.23 15.96 -7.74
CA ASP A 198 -12.57 15.37 -7.77
C ASP A 198 -12.87 14.71 -9.12
N ARG A 199 -12.46 15.33 -10.23
CA ARG A 199 -12.58 14.74 -11.57
C ARG A 199 -11.77 13.45 -11.69
N LEU A 200 -10.52 13.44 -11.22
CA LEU A 200 -9.65 12.27 -11.28
C LEU A 200 -10.15 11.14 -10.36
N VAL A 201 -10.57 11.44 -9.14
CA VAL A 201 -11.17 10.45 -8.22
C VAL A 201 -12.42 9.83 -8.84
N LYS A 202 -13.27 10.63 -9.48
CA LYS A 202 -14.44 10.12 -10.21
C LYS A 202 -14.04 9.20 -11.36
N LEU A 203 -13.03 9.57 -12.15
CA LEU A 203 -12.51 8.73 -13.23
C LEU A 203 -11.93 7.41 -12.69
N ALA A 204 -11.23 7.46 -11.56
CA ALA A 204 -10.71 6.27 -10.90
C ALA A 204 -11.84 5.34 -10.46
N ALA A 205 -12.88 5.89 -9.82
CA ALA A 205 -14.06 5.14 -9.39
C ALA A 205 -14.80 4.48 -10.56
N GLU A 206 -14.98 5.20 -11.67
CA GLU A 206 -15.55 4.67 -12.91
C GLU A 206 -14.69 3.55 -13.52
N SER A 207 -13.36 3.71 -13.48
CA SER A 207 -12.41 2.72 -13.99
C SER A 207 -12.39 1.42 -13.18
N VAL A 208 -12.56 1.49 -11.85
CA VAL A 208 -12.56 0.30 -10.98
C VAL A 208 -13.95 -0.31 -10.81
N GLY A 209 -15.01 0.41 -11.19
CA GLY A 209 -16.40 -0.01 -11.01
C GLY A 209 -16.90 0.08 -9.56
N GLY A 210 -16.36 1.01 -8.77
CA GLY A 210 -16.66 1.15 -7.34
C GLY A 210 -15.91 2.29 -6.66
N ASP A 211 -16.09 2.44 -5.35
CA ASP A 211 -15.45 3.49 -4.57
C ASP A 211 -13.96 3.22 -4.36
N THR A 212 -13.11 4.18 -4.73
CA THR A 212 -11.69 4.16 -4.37
C THR A 212 -11.55 4.58 -2.90
N HIS A 213 -11.37 3.62 -2.00
CA HIS A 213 -11.11 3.91 -0.59
C HIS A 213 -9.71 4.53 -0.44
N ARG A 214 -9.50 5.30 0.63
CA ARG A 214 -8.25 6.03 0.89
C ARG A 214 -7.31 5.21 1.76
N VAL A 215 -6.03 5.16 1.38
CA VAL A 215 -4.99 4.45 2.14
C VAL A 215 -4.73 5.09 3.51
N GLY A 216 -4.70 6.41 3.62
CA GLY A 216 -4.38 7.12 4.87
C GLY A 216 -5.32 6.89 6.04
N ALA A 217 -6.51 6.32 5.83
CA ALA A 217 -7.32 5.88 6.94
C ALA A 217 -6.61 4.78 7.75
N ILE A 218 -5.87 3.88 7.09
CA ILE A 218 -5.08 2.82 7.75
C ILE A 218 -3.98 3.46 8.60
N TYR A 219 -3.20 4.36 7.99
CA TYR A 219 -2.09 5.02 8.68
C TYR A 219 -2.55 5.96 9.79
N GLY A 220 -3.66 6.69 9.59
CA GLY A 220 -4.24 7.53 10.63
C GLY A 220 -4.71 6.76 11.86
N VAL A 221 -5.28 5.55 11.67
CA VAL A 221 -5.59 4.65 12.78
C VAL A 221 -4.31 4.15 13.44
N LEU A 222 -3.32 3.68 12.67
CA LEU A 222 -2.03 3.22 13.20
C LEU A 222 -1.32 4.31 14.03
N GLN A 223 -1.24 5.54 13.52
CA GLN A 223 -0.70 6.70 14.26
C GLN A 223 -1.39 6.86 15.61
N SER A 224 -2.72 6.74 15.63
CA SER A 224 -3.51 6.87 16.86
C SER A 224 -3.33 5.70 17.84
N LEU A 225 -2.99 4.50 17.36
CA LEU A 225 -2.70 3.34 18.24
C LEU A 225 -1.37 3.54 18.98
N PHE A 226 -0.36 4.10 18.30
CA PHE A 226 0.98 4.36 18.85
C PHE A 226 1.08 5.73 19.55
N ASP A 227 0.12 6.64 19.36
CA ASP A 227 0.12 7.93 20.02
C ASP A 227 -0.05 7.76 21.54
N THR A 228 0.94 8.25 22.27
CA THR A 228 0.91 8.24 23.74
C THR A 228 0.11 9.40 24.34
N GLY A 229 -0.35 10.32 23.47
CA GLY A 229 -1.17 11.48 23.75
C GLY A 229 -2.67 11.19 23.95
N GLU A 230 -3.51 12.16 23.55
CA GLU A 230 -4.90 12.26 24.00
C GLU A 230 -5.91 11.79 22.92
N ARG A 231 -7.01 11.18 23.38
CA ARG A 231 -7.91 10.21 22.70
C ARG A 231 -8.59 10.70 21.42
N ILE A 232 -8.53 9.91 20.34
CA ILE A 232 -9.27 10.16 19.08
C ILE A 232 -10.11 8.95 18.66
N LEU A 233 -9.53 7.73 18.64
CA LEU A 233 -10.21 6.53 18.13
C LEU A 233 -11.45 6.06 18.90
N PRO A 234 -11.47 6.04 20.25
CA PRO A 234 -12.65 5.53 20.99
C PRO A 234 -13.93 6.36 20.79
N GLU A 235 -13.80 7.59 20.26
CA GLU A 235 -14.93 8.45 19.94
C GLU A 235 -15.47 8.24 18.51
N LEU A 236 -14.69 7.57 17.64
CA LEU A 236 -15.00 7.40 16.22
C LEU A 236 -15.42 5.99 15.85
N ALA A 237 -14.96 4.96 16.59
CA ALA A 237 -15.41 3.59 16.40
C ALA A 237 -15.54 2.85 17.73
N HIS A 238 -16.51 1.94 17.79
CA HIS A 238 -16.63 0.97 18.88
C HIS A 238 -15.57 -0.12 18.71
N LEU A 239 -14.39 0.07 19.29
CA LEU A 239 -13.36 -0.97 19.38
C LEU A 239 -13.56 -1.80 20.66
N PRO A 240 -13.46 -3.14 20.61
CA PRO A 240 -13.80 -4.02 21.74
C PRO A 240 -12.74 -4.00 22.87
N PHE A 241 -11.58 -3.41 22.64
CA PHE A 241 -10.46 -3.27 23.58
C PHE A 241 -9.98 -1.82 23.62
N ASN A 242 -9.15 -1.48 24.61
CA ASN A 242 -8.46 -0.20 24.64
C ASN A 242 -7.45 -0.15 23.47
N PRO A 243 -7.66 0.68 22.44
CA PRO A 243 -6.88 0.63 21.22
C PRO A 243 -5.59 1.46 21.37
N ARG A 244 -4.83 1.17 22.42
CA ARG A 244 -3.58 1.87 22.71
C ARG A 244 -2.47 0.87 22.91
N LEU A 245 -1.35 1.16 22.27
CA LEU A 245 -0.08 0.50 22.50
C LEU A 245 0.75 1.34 23.47
N ASN A 246 1.44 0.62 24.35
CA ASN A 246 2.46 1.15 25.23
C ASN A 246 3.77 0.39 24.97
N ASP A 247 4.91 0.93 25.38
CA ASP A 247 6.21 0.27 25.18
C ASP A 247 6.28 -1.13 25.84
N ALA A 248 5.45 -1.39 26.85
CA ALA A 248 5.34 -2.71 27.49
C ALA A 248 4.69 -3.77 26.60
N ASP A 249 3.95 -3.37 25.57
CA ASP A 249 3.31 -4.25 24.58
C ASP A 249 4.28 -4.62 23.43
N LEU A 250 5.43 -3.95 23.34
CA LEU A 250 6.40 -4.10 22.26
C LEU A 250 7.47 -5.14 22.60
N ARG A 251 8.11 -5.69 21.56
CA ARG A 251 9.27 -6.56 21.72
C ARG A 251 10.49 -5.77 22.20
N PRO A 252 11.32 -6.34 23.08
CA PRO A 252 12.55 -5.69 23.53
C PRO A 252 13.47 -5.35 22.34
N LYS A 253 14.08 -4.16 22.37
CA LYS A 253 15.03 -3.70 21.34
C LYS A 253 16.06 -4.76 20.94
N GLN A 254 16.62 -5.48 21.92
CA GLN A 254 17.64 -6.49 21.69
C GLN A 254 17.13 -7.69 20.86
N GLU A 255 15.84 -7.99 20.94
CA GLU A 255 15.23 -9.07 20.15
C GLU A 255 14.98 -8.64 18.71
N VAL A 256 14.68 -7.36 18.46
CA VAL A 256 14.26 -6.88 17.13
C VAL A 256 15.38 -6.25 16.31
N SER A 257 16.41 -5.68 16.95
CA SER A 257 17.52 -5.01 16.23
C SER A 257 18.25 -5.90 15.22
N ALA A 258 18.27 -7.22 15.43
CA ALA A 258 18.93 -8.15 14.52
C ALA A 258 18.10 -8.49 13.26
N TYR A 259 16.83 -8.06 13.22
CA TYR A 259 15.88 -8.45 12.17
C TYR A 259 15.27 -7.25 11.45
N GLN A 260 15.34 -6.05 12.03
CA GLN A 260 14.92 -4.85 11.32
C GLN A 260 15.87 -4.58 10.16
N ALA A 261 15.29 -4.26 9.00
CA ALA A 261 16.04 -3.75 7.88
C ALA A 261 16.66 -2.41 8.28
N THR A 262 17.88 -2.15 7.80
CA THR A 262 18.60 -0.90 8.04
C THR A 262 18.92 -0.21 6.73
N ARG A 263 19.07 1.12 6.77
CA ARG A 263 19.51 1.89 5.59
C ARG A 263 20.89 1.49 5.11
N GLU A 264 21.79 1.15 6.04
CA GLU A 264 23.15 0.70 5.73
C GLU A 264 23.14 -0.61 4.94
N GLU A 265 22.32 -1.60 5.36
CA GLU A 265 22.17 -2.87 4.64
C GLU A 265 21.62 -2.69 3.22
N TRP A 266 20.74 -1.71 3.04
CA TRP A 266 20.08 -1.44 1.76
C TRP A 266 20.82 -0.43 0.88
N GLU A 267 22.00 0.04 1.30
CA GLU A 267 22.76 1.10 0.61
C GLU A 267 21.88 2.33 0.30
N ALA A 268 20.95 2.64 1.20
CA ALA A 268 19.95 3.68 1.03
C ALA A 268 20.48 5.04 1.47
N ASP A 269 21.28 5.66 0.61
CA ASP A 269 21.90 6.97 0.88
C ASP A 269 20.94 8.15 0.65
N GLU A 270 19.87 7.97 -0.13
CA GLU A 270 18.93 9.04 -0.47
C GLU A 270 17.89 9.30 0.62
N ASN A 271 17.74 10.55 1.05
CA ASN A 271 16.78 10.93 2.10
C ASN A 271 15.32 10.67 1.74
N SER A 272 14.99 10.59 0.45
CA SER A 272 13.67 10.22 -0.07
C SER A 272 13.33 8.76 0.23
N PHE A 273 14.32 7.87 0.36
CA PHE A 273 14.07 6.47 0.70
C PHE A 273 13.82 6.33 2.20
N LEU A 274 12.56 6.30 2.62
CA LEU A 274 12.20 6.20 4.04
C LEU A 274 12.21 4.75 4.53
N LEU A 275 13.38 4.26 4.92
CA LEU A 275 13.55 3.02 5.68
C LEU A 275 13.92 3.38 7.13
N ILE A 276 13.00 3.15 8.05
CA ILE A 276 13.07 3.64 9.43
C ILE A 276 13.00 2.46 10.40
N GLU A 277 13.95 2.42 11.33
CA GLU A 277 13.92 1.49 12.46
C GLU A 277 13.04 2.03 13.58
N ALA A 278 12.32 1.15 14.28
CA ALA A 278 11.44 1.52 15.39
C ALA A 278 11.69 0.62 16.61
N PHE A 279 11.79 1.22 17.80
CA PHE A 279 12.16 0.51 19.03
C PHE A 279 11.23 0.78 20.21
N ASP A 280 10.32 1.73 20.06
CA ASP A 280 9.34 2.18 21.05
C ASP A 280 8.12 2.79 20.32
N CYS A 281 7.07 3.14 21.08
CA CYS A 281 5.86 3.71 20.48
C CYS A 281 6.15 5.04 19.78
N ALA A 282 7.06 5.85 20.33
CA ALA A 282 7.39 7.17 19.78
C ALA A 282 8.10 7.06 18.41
N SER A 283 9.09 6.17 18.29
CA SER A 283 9.78 5.90 17.03
C SER A 283 8.88 5.21 16.00
N ALA A 284 8.01 4.29 16.42
CA ALA A 284 7.02 3.69 15.52
C ALA A 284 6.02 4.73 15.00
N GLN A 285 5.48 5.58 15.89
CA GLN A 285 4.60 6.69 15.51
C GLN A 285 5.29 7.65 14.53
N ALA A 286 6.54 8.03 14.81
CA ALA A 286 7.32 8.92 13.94
C ALA A 286 7.62 8.29 12.58
N ALA A 287 7.88 6.98 12.53
CA ALA A 287 8.06 6.25 11.29
C ALA A 287 6.78 6.23 10.44
N ILE A 288 5.64 5.92 11.06
CA ILE A 288 4.32 5.93 10.40
C ILE A 288 3.98 7.33 9.90
N SER A 289 4.25 8.38 10.69
CA SER A 289 4.01 9.77 10.27
C SER A 289 4.80 10.11 9.01
N GLN A 290 6.09 9.80 8.98
CA GLN A 290 6.95 10.15 7.86
C GLN A 290 6.56 9.44 6.56
N ILE A 291 6.24 8.14 6.60
CA ILE A 291 5.83 7.41 5.38
C ILE A 291 4.44 7.88 4.90
N ALA A 292 3.49 8.12 5.82
CA ALA A 292 2.18 8.65 5.46
C ALA A 292 2.26 10.08 4.90
N GLU A 293 3.15 10.92 5.44
CA GLU A 293 3.40 12.27 4.91
C GLU A 293 4.03 12.25 3.52
N GLN A 294 4.94 11.31 3.24
CA GLN A 294 5.57 11.19 1.92
C GLN A 294 4.58 10.72 0.85
N GLY A 295 3.74 9.73 1.17
CA GLY A 295 2.66 9.31 0.27
C GLY A 295 1.64 10.43 0.07
N GLU A 296 0.98 10.85 1.15
CA GLU A 296 -0.23 11.67 1.05
C GLU A 296 0.00 13.18 1.01
N GLY A 297 1.15 13.67 1.45
CA GLY A 297 1.44 15.10 1.54
C GLY A 297 0.62 15.84 2.61
N LEU A 298 0.49 15.25 3.81
CA LEU A 298 -0.27 15.83 4.95
C LEU A 298 0.28 17.18 5.47
N SER A 299 1.37 17.68 4.92
CA SER A 299 1.85 19.05 5.14
C SER A 299 2.53 19.56 3.87
N ASP A 300 2.13 20.73 3.36
CA ASP A 300 2.77 21.73 2.46
C ASP A 300 4.02 21.37 1.59
N ARG A 301 4.33 20.10 1.36
CA ARG A 301 5.48 19.65 0.57
C ARG A 301 5.04 19.51 -0.88
N SER A 302 5.72 20.27 -1.73
CA SER A 302 5.65 20.15 -3.19
C SER A 302 6.00 18.75 -3.72
N ASP A 303 6.56 17.87 -2.88
CA ASP A 303 7.25 16.64 -3.30
C ASP A 303 6.57 15.35 -2.77
N SER A 304 5.27 15.37 -2.46
CA SER A 304 4.51 14.15 -2.07
C SER A 304 4.16 13.28 -3.28
N HIS A 305 3.92 11.98 -3.08
CA HIS A 305 3.47 11.11 -4.18
C HIS A 305 2.18 11.63 -4.83
N PHE A 306 1.25 12.15 -4.02
CA PHE A 306 0.04 12.81 -4.52
C PHE A 306 0.34 13.97 -5.48
N SER A 307 1.22 14.90 -5.07
CA SER A 307 1.63 16.03 -5.91
C SER A 307 2.25 15.55 -7.21
N GLU A 308 3.13 14.56 -7.12
CA GLU A 308 3.82 13.95 -8.26
C GLU A 308 2.85 13.33 -9.28
N PHE A 309 1.90 12.52 -8.83
CA PHE A 309 0.89 11.93 -9.71
C PHE A 309 -0.10 12.96 -10.26
N LEU A 310 -0.42 14.01 -9.50
CA LEU A 310 -1.30 15.09 -9.96
C LEU A 310 -0.65 15.92 -11.08
N GLU A 311 0.66 16.19 -10.98
CA GLU A 311 1.46 16.81 -12.04
C GLU A 311 1.55 15.89 -13.26
N MET A 312 1.82 14.60 -13.06
CA MET A 312 1.88 13.63 -14.17
C MET A 312 0.53 13.47 -14.88
N ALA A 313 -0.59 13.49 -14.15
CA ALA A 313 -1.93 13.50 -14.75
C ALA A 313 -2.13 14.72 -15.66
N GLU A 314 -1.61 15.88 -15.27
CA GLU A 314 -1.64 17.09 -16.08
C GLU A 314 -0.78 16.97 -17.33
N ALA A 315 0.46 16.52 -17.17
CA ALA A 315 1.39 16.28 -18.28
C ALA A 315 0.83 15.25 -19.27
N TYR A 316 0.06 14.27 -18.80
CA TYR A 316 -0.62 13.31 -19.66
C TYR A 316 -1.71 13.99 -20.49
N GLU A 317 -2.57 14.79 -19.86
CA GLU A 317 -3.65 15.52 -20.55
C GLU A 317 -3.08 16.53 -21.56
N GLN A 318 -2.00 17.21 -21.21
CA GLN A 318 -1.36 18.23 -22.06
C GLN A 318 -0.52 17.63 -23.20
N GLY A 319 -0.09 16.37 -23.08
CA GLY A 319 0.65 15.65 -24.12
C GLY A 319 2.06 15.17 -23.74
N PRO A 320 2.91 15.93 -23.03
CA PRO A 320 4.31 15.54 -22.81
C PRO A 320 4.52 14.12 -22.27
N LEU A 321 3.72 13.69 -21.28
CA LEU A 321 3.78 12.31 -20.79
C LEU A 321 3.07 11.33 -21.73
N ARG A 322 1.89 11.70 -22.24
CA ARG A 322 1.11 10.83 -23.14
C ARG A 322 1.89 10.45 -24.39
N ASP A 323 2.66 11.37 -24.94
CA ASP A 323 3.43 11.17 -26.16
C ASP A 323 4.70 10.32 -25.91
N MET A 324 5.04 10.07 -24.65
CA MET A 324 6.12 9.16 -24.22
C MET A 324 5.63 7.74 -23.94
N VAL A 325 4.32 7.47 -23.99
CA VAL A 325 3.78 6.13 -23.69
C VAL A 325 4.17 5.15 -24.79
N THR A 326 4.63 3.99 -24.36
CA THR A 326 5.05 2.87 -25.20
C THR A 326 4.15 1.67 -24.97
N ASP A 327 4.03 0.85 -26.01
CA ASP A 327 3.26 -0.39 -25.98
C ASP A 327 3.90 -1.40 -25.01
N LEU A 328 3.20 -1.73 -23.93
CA LEU A 328 3.61 -2.75 -22.96
C LEU A 328 2.61 -3.92 -22.96
N PRO A 329 3.06 -5.19 -22.98
CA PRO A 329 2.15 -6.33 -22.96
C PRO A 329 1.37 -6.45 -21.64
N ILE A 330 0.05 -6.30 -21.72
CA ILE A 330 -0.89 -6.38 -20.58
C ILE A 330 -1.50 -7.78 -20.36
N SER A 331 -1.44 -8.65 -21.37
CA SER A 331 -1.88 -10.05 -21.28
C SER A 331 -1.09 -10.92 -22.27
N PRO A 332 0.20 -11.16 -22.01
CA PRO A 332 1.02 -11.95 -22.90
C PRO A 332 0.54 -13.40 -22.91
N THR A 333 0.32 -13.95 -24.10
CA THR A 333 -0.09 -15.35 -24.30
C THR A 333 0.99 -16.16 -25.00
N LEU A 334 1.10 -17.44 -24.65
CA LEU A 334 1.94 -18.42 -25.36
C LEU A 334 1.17 -19.14 -26.49
N GLY A 335 -0.15 -18.91 -26.62
CA GLY A 335 -1.01 -19.56 -27.61
C GLY A 335 -1.12 -18.82 -28.95
N ALA A 336 -1.52 -19.54 -30.01
CA ALA A 336 -1.85 -18.95 -31.32
C ALA A 336 -3.19 -18.17 -31.33
N HIS A 337 -4.00 -18.35 -30.28
CA HIS A 337 -5.24 -17.64 -30.02
C HIS A 337 -5.03 -16.88 -28.72
N GLY A 338 -4.73 -15.59 -28.80
CA GLY A 338 -4.42 -14.79 -27.62
C GLY A 338 -5.64 -14.58 -26.72
N GLY A 339 -5.37 -14.15 -25.49
CA GLY A 339 -6.37 -13.91 -24.46
C GLY A 339 -7.51 -13.00 -24.91
N GLU A 340 -8.61 -13.03 -24.16
CA GLU A 340 -9.80 -12.21 -24.40
C GLU A 340 -9.46 -10.73 -24.19
N GLY A 341 -9.04 -10.04 -25.26
CA GLY A 341 -8.78 -8.60 -25.28
C GLY A 341 -8.50 -8.12 -26.70
N GLU A 342 -9.03 -6.94 -27.08
CA GLU A 342 -8.96 -6.42 -28.46
C GLU A 342 -7.54 -5.98 -28.89
N HIS A 343 -6.60 -5.84 -27.95
CA HIS A 343 -5.22 -5.41 -28.21
C HIS A 343 -4.20 -6.44 -27.73
N LEU A 344 -3.95 -7.45 -28.57
CA LEU A 344 -2.92 -8.47 -28.32
C LEU A 344 -1.57 -8.05 -28.92
N LEU A 345 -0.61 -7.67 -28.06
CA LEU A 345 0.79 -7.57 -28.46
C LEU A 345 1.41 -8.96 -28.49
N ARG A 346 1.72 -9.44 -29.69
CA ARG A 346 2.41 -10.71 -29.88
C ARG A 346 3.88 -10.55 -29.52
N ILE A 347 4.32 -11.21 -28.45
CA ILE A 347 5.75 -11.34 -28.15
C ILE A 347 6.37 -12.19 -29.27
N LEU A 348 7.04 -11.53 -30.21
CA LEU A 348 7.84 -12.23 -31.21
C LEU A 348 9.07 -12.78 -30.50
N THR A 349 9.16 -14.10 -30.35
CA THR A 349 10.40 -14.76 -29.94
C THR A 349 11.55 -14.27 -30.83
N PRO A 350 12.71 -13.87 -30.26
CA PRO A 350 13.88 -13.54 -31.06
C PRO A 350 14.19 -14.76 -31.93
N ARG A 351 14.28 -14.56 -33.25
CA ARG A 351 14.87 -15.57 -34.13
C ARG A 351 16.34 -15.70 -33.74
N PHE A 352 16.65 -16.63 -32.84
CA PHE A 352 18.00 -17.14 -32.74
C PHE A 352 18.33 -17.73 -34.11
N GLY A 353 19.19 -17.01 -34.85
CA GLY A 353 19.70 -17.48 -36.12
C GLY A 353 20.28 -18.88 -35.92
N ALA A 354 19.88 -19.80 -36.79
CA ALA A 354 20.41 -21.16 -36.84
C ALA A 354 21.91 -21.11 -37.19
N GLY A 355 22.75 -20.84 -36.20
CA GLY A 355 24.19 -21.03 -36.21
C GLY A 355 24.50 -22.33 -35.49
N TYR A 356 24.85 -23.35 -36.27
CA TYR A 356 25.37 -24.62 -35.80
C TYR A 356 26.42 -24.44 -34.69
N LEU A 357 26.13 -24.93 -33.48
CA LEU A 357 27.15 -25.30 -32.50
C LEU A 357 27.12 -26.81 -32.39
N ALA A 358 28.02 -27.44 -33.13
CA ALA A 358 28.33 -28.85 -33.01
C ALA A 358 28.82 -29.14 -31.59
N CYS A 359 28.11 -30.02 -30.90
CA CYS A 359 28.55 -30.63 -29.66
C CYS A 359 29.79 -31.49 -29.96
N ASN A 360 30.96 -31.05 -29.48
CA ASN A 360 32.19 -31.81 -29.60
C ASN A 360 32.42 -32.57 -28.29
N THR A 361 31.85 -33.77 -28.20
CA THR A 361 32.23 -34.78 -27.20
C THR A 361 33.44 -35.55 -27.71
N ALA A 362 34.65 -35.28 -27.19
CA ALA A 362 35.76 -36.25 -27.05
C ALA A 362 37.05 -35.58 -26.54
N ARG A 363 37.32 -35.64 -25.23
CA ARG A 363 38.33 -36.50 -24.56
C ARG A 363 38.62 -35.99 -23.16
#